data_AF-A0A7U7GAH0-F1
#
_entry.id   AF-A0A7U7GAH0-F1
#
_cell.length_a   1.000
_cell.length_b   1.000
_cell.length_c   1.000
_cell.angle_alpha   90.00
_cell.angle_beta   90.00
_cell.angle_gamma   90.00
#
_symmetry.space_group_name_H-M   'P 1'
#
loop_
_entity.id
_entity.type
_entity.pdbx_description
1 polymer ?
#
loop_
_entity_poly.entity_id
_entity_poly.type
_entity_poly.pdbx_seq_one_letter_code
_entity_poly.pdbx_strand_id
1 'polypeptide(L)'
;MRSNIERHIYSDTQVVGWQKITDLVHAAGGRIFLQIWHGGRACHPLLNQGAQPVAPRPIAITGDEVHTPEGNKPYVVPRELRDDELPGIVAGFGKAAEKAKAAGFNGVEVHGANGYLLDEFLRDGSNQRTGRYGGSVERRARLMQRLSEK
;
A
#
# COMPACT_ATOMS: atom_id res chain seq x y z
N MET A 1 -3.85 12.00 24.58
CA MET A 1 -2.62 12.20 23.77
C MET A 1 -2.89 11.68 22.36
N ARG A 2 -3.00 12.55 21.35
CA ARG A 2 -2.97 12.11 19.96
C ARG A 2 -1.51 11.87 19.61
N SER A 3 -1.09 10.63 19.39
CA SER A 3 0.26 10.36 18.91
C SER A 3 0.38 10.91 17.48
N ASN A 4 1.26 11.88 17.25
CA ASN A 4 1.65 12.37 15.92
C ASN A 4 2.51 11.33 15.17
N ILE A 5 2.11 10.07 15.19
CA ILE A 5 2.73 9.03 14.38
C ILE A 5 2.04 9.11 13.04
N GLU A 6 2.74 9.65 12.05
CA GLU A 6 2.39 9.45 10.66
C GLU A 6 2.41 7.93 10.41
N ARG A 7 1.27 7.36 10.01
CA ARG A 7 1.08 5.90 9.86
C ARG A 7 1.90 5.29 8.69
N HIS A 8 2.76 6.08 8.06
CA HIS A 8 3.56 5.71 6.92
C HIS A 8 4.99 5.34 7.35
N ILE A 9 5.73 4.66 6.47
CA ILE A 9 7.12 4.27 6.73
C ILE A 9 8.01 4.44 5.50
N TYR A 10 8.25 5.69 5.12
CA TYR A 10 9.11 6.03 3.99
C TYR A 10 10.24 7.01 4.34
N SER A 11 10.17 7.71 5.48
CA SER A 11 11.21 8.64 5.93
C SER A 11 11.96 8.14 7.16
N ASP A 12 13.17 8.66 7.40
CA ASP A 12 13.96 8.29 8.59
C ASP A 12 13.34 8.83 9.89
N THR A 13 12.69 10.00 9.81
CA THR A 13 11.92 10.55 10.94
C THR A 13 10.79 9.61 11.37
N GLN A 14 10.10 8.98 10.41
CA GLN A 14 9.06 7.98 10.69
C GLN A 14 9.65 6.71 11.33
N VAL A 15 10.84 6.27 10.91
CA VAL A 15 11.54 5.13 11.53
C VAL A 15 11.79 5.39 13.01
N VAL A 16 12.31 6.56 13.36
CA VAL A 16 12.53 6.96 14.77
C VAL A 16 11.22 7.03 15.56
N GLY A 17 10.14 7.50 14.92
CA GLY A 17 8.80 7.51 15.52
C GLY A 17 8.30 6.11 15.85
N TRP A 18 8.44 5.16 14.91
CA TRP A 18 8.04 3.78 15.08
C TRP A 18 8.89 3.02 16.10
N GLN A 19 10.19 3.31 16.19
CA GLN A 19 11.08 2.65 17.14
C GLN A 19 10.64 2.82 18.59
N LYS A 20 10.12 4.01 18.94
CA LYS A 20 9.53 4.24 20.27
C LYS A 20 8.38 3.27 20.58
N ILE A 21 7.59 2.90 19.57
CA ILE A 21 6.48 1.97 19.74
C ILE A 21 6.98 0.54 19.84
N THR A 22 7.90 0.12 18.98
CA THR A 22 8.44 -1.24 19.02
C THR A 22 9.17 -1.51 20.33
N ASP A 23 9.94 -0.54 20.83
CA ASP A 23 10.66 -0.63 22.10
C ASP A 23 9.69 -0.83 23.27
N LEU A 24 8.59 -0.08 23.31
CA LEU A 24 7.55 -0.22 24.34
C LEU A 24 6.85 -1.59 24.27
N VAL A 25 6.53 -2.07 23.06
CA VAL A 25 5.91 -3.40 22.88
C VAL A 25 6.86 -4.49 23.34
N HIS A 26 8.14 -4.41 22.98
CA HIS A 26 9.15 -5.39 23.36
C HIS A 26 9.45 -5.36 24.85
N ALA A 27 9.48 -4.17 25.47
CA ALA A 27 9.64 -4.03 26.92
C ALA A 27 8.50 -4.70 27.70
N ALA A 28 7.29 -4.74 27.12
CA ALA A 28 6.15 -5.48 27.65
C ALA A 28 6.14 -6.98 27.28
N GLY A 29 7.19 -7.49 26.62
CA GLY A 29 7.29 -8.89 26.18
C GLY A 29 6.49 -9.24 24.91
N GLY A 30 5.94 -8.25 24.22
CA GLY A 30 5.14 -8.44 23.02
C GLY A 30 5.93 -8.59 21.73
N ARG A 31 5.22 -8.94 20.66
CA ARG A 31 5.72 -8.94 19.27
C ARG A 31 4.81 -8.06 18.42
N ILE A 32 5.38 -7.37 17.44
CA ILE A 32 4.65 -6.48 16.55
C ILE A 32 5.18 -6.58 15.12
N PHE A 33 4.25 -6.61 14.19
CA PHE A 33 4.50 -6.64 12.75
C PHE A 33 3.97 -5.34 12.13
N LEU A 34 4.67 -4.83 11.12
CA LEU A 34 4.21 -3.67 10.36
C LEU A 34 3.48 -4.12 9.11
N GLN A 35 2.21 -3.72 8.98
CA GLN A 35 1.48 -3.90 7.73
C GLN A 35 1.92 -2.86 6.70
N ILE A 36 2.48 -3.29 5.57
CA ILE A 36 2.87 -2.43 4.45
C ILE A 36 1.74 -2.46 3.42
N TRP A 37 1.27 -1.28 3.04
CA TRP A 37 0.11 -1.07 2.19
C TRP A 37 0.49 -0.20 0.97
N HIS A 38 -0.21 -0.39 -0.16
CA HIS A 38 -0.33 0.66 -1.20
C HIS A 38 -1.80 0.89 -1.59
N GLY A 39 -2.28 2.15 -1.56
CA GLY A 39 -3.72 2.47 -1.61
C GLY A 39 -4.38 2.27 -2.96
N GLY A 40 -3.59 2.30 -4.03
CA GLY A 40 -4.09 2.07 -5.38
C GLY A 40 -5.22 3.06 -5.71
N ARG A 41 -6.35 2.56 -6.19
CA ARG A 41 -7.56 3.34 -6.48
C ARG A 41 -8.36 3.71 -5.25
N ALA A 42 -8.14 3.06 -4.11
CA ALA A 42 -8.78 3.36 -2.83
C ALA A 42 -8.08 4.56 -2.14
N CYS A 43 -7.92 5.68 -2.87
CA CYS A 43 -7.28 6.89 -2.38
C CYS A 43 -7.86 8.13 -3.09
N HIS A 44 -7.48 9.33 -2.62
CA HIS A 44 -7.89 10.62 -3.19
C HIS A 44 -6.69 11.56 -3.30
N PRO A 45 -6.61 12.45 -4.33
CA PRO A 45 -5.53 13.44 -4.44
C PRO A 45 -5.32 14.30 -3.19
N LEU A 46 -6.40 14.60 -2.47
CA LEU A 46 -6.38 15.33 -1.18
C LEU A 46 -5.61 14.60 -0.06
N LEU A 47 -5.34 13.30 -0.22
CA LEU A 47 -4.59 12.47 0.74
C LEU A 47 -3.13 12.27 0.32
N ASN A 48 -2.74 12.70 -0.88
CA ASN A 48 -1.42 12.40 -1.45
C ASN A 48 -0.85 13.58 -2.24
N GLN A 49 -0.88 14.79 -1.65
CA GLN A 49 -0.26 16.00 -2.22
C GLN A 49 -0.72 16.31 -3.66
N GLY A 50 -1.97 16.02 -3.98
CA GLY A 50 -2.53 16.23 -5.32
C GLY A 50 -2.20 15.13 -6.33
N ALA A 51 -1.42 14.10 -5.97
CA ALA A 51 -1.10 13.01 -6.86
C ALA A 51 -2.35 12.19 -7.21
N GLN A 52 -2.54 11.92 -8.49
CA GLN A 52 -3.63 11.07 -8.96
C GLN A 52 -3.43 9.62 -8.47
N PRO A 53 -4.48 8.98 -7.91
CA PRO A 53 -4.45 7.56 -7.58
C PRO A 53 -4.08 6.69 -8.79
N VAL A 54 -3.49 5.53 -8.53
CA VAL A 54 -3.00 4.61 -9.58
C VAL A 54 -3.61 3.24 -9.40
N ALA A 55 -3.83 2.51 -10.49
CA ALA A 55 -4.56 1.25 -10.48
C ALA A 55 -4.17 0.35 -11.66
N PRO A 56 -4.55 -0.94 -11.68
CA PRO A 56 -4.41 -1.78 -12.86
C PRO A 56 -5.24 -1.29 -14.06
N ARG A 57 -6.35 -0.58 -13.84
CA ARG A 57 -7.26 -0.02 -14.85
C ARG A 57 -7.91 1.28 -14.36
N PRO A 58 -8.37 2.18 -15.25
CA PRO A 58 -9.01 3.44 -14.88
C PRO A 58 -10.48 3.23 -14.46
N ILE A 59 -10.71 2.44 -13.40
CA ILE A 59 -12.03 2.10 -12.88
C ILE A 59 -12.12 2.62 -11.45
N ALA A 60 -12.93 3.65 -11.21
CA ALA A 60 -13.18 4.18 -9.86
C ALA A 60 -13.98 3.18 -9.00
N ILE A 61 -13.86 3.31 -7.68
CA ILE A 61 -14.77 2.65 -6.73
C ILE A 61 -16.10 3.40 -6.75
N THR A 62 -17.21 2.67 -6.82
CA THR A 62 -18.57 3.23 -6.86
C THR A 62 -19.38 2.73 -5.69
N GLY A 63 -20.31 3.56 -5.18
CA GLY A 63 -21.19 3.19 -4.06
C GLY A 63 -20.54 3.31 -2.68
N ASP A 64 -19.39 3.98 -2.61
CA ASP A 64 -18.66 4.27 -1.38
C ASP A 64 -17.85 5.58 -1.53
N GLU A 65 -17.39 6.13 -0.40
CA GLU A 65 -16.62 7.38 -0.32
C GLU A 65 -15.33 7.20 0.49
N VAL A 66 -14.37 8.09 0.26
CA VAL A 66 -13.13 8.17 1.05
C VAL A 66 -13.13 9.41 1.92
N HIS A 67 -12.73 9.25 3.18
CA HIS A 67 -12.58 10.37 4.10
C HIS A 67 -11.31 11.16 3.78
N THR A 68 -11.46 12.46 3.52
CA THR A 68 -10.37 13.39 3.22
C THR A 68 -10.32 14.51 4.27
N PRO A 69 -9.26 15.34 4.29
CA PRO A 69 -9.23 16.54 5.14
C PRO A 69 -10.39 17.50 4.92
N GLU A 70 -11.05 17.45 3.76
CA GLU A 70 -12.21 18.26 3.40
C GLU A 70 -13.55 17.52 3.59
N GLY A 71 -13.55 16.43 4.36
CA GLY A 71 -14.71 15.54 4.54
C GLY A 71 -14.74 14.39 3.54
N ASN A 72 -15.86 13.67 3.49
CA ASN A 72 -16.01 12.54 2.58
C ASN A 72 -16.10 13.02 1.13
N LYS A 73 -15.41 12.32 0.24
CA LYS A 73 -15.42 12.58 -1.20
C LYS A 73 -15.63 11.26 -1.95
N PRO A 74 -16.27 11.28 -3.12
CA PRO A 74 -16.26 10.15 -4.03
C PRO A 74 -14.83 9.78 -4.44
N TYR A 75 -14.59 8.49 -4.70
CA TYR A 75 -13.32 8.06 -5.30
C TYR A 75 -13.17 8.62 -6.71
N VAL A 76 -11.97 9.12 -7.03
CA VAL A 76 -11.66 9.63 -8.37
C VAL A 76 -11.27 8.50 -9.31
N VAL A 77 -11.38 8.73 -10.63
CA VAL A 77 -10.87 7.77 -11.62
C VAL A 77 -9.33 7.69 -11.50
N PRO A 78 -8.77 6.50 -11.20
CA PRO A 78 -7.33 6.34 -11.09
C PRO A 78 -6.67 6.34 -12.47
N ARG A 79 -5.38 6.62 -12.50
CA ARG A 79 -4.54 6.41 -13.68
C ARG A 79 -4.14 4.94 -13.79
N GLU A 80 -4.22 4.39 -14.99
CA GLU A 80 -3.69 3.05 -15.27
C GLU A 80 -2.16 3.02 -15.12
N LEU A 81 -1.65 2.07 -14.34
CA LEU A 81 -0.22 1.80 -14.23
C LEU A 81 0.31 1.17 -15.52
N ARG A 82 1.46 1.65 -15.96
CA ARG A 82 2.24 0.99 -17.01
C ARG A 82 3.09 -0.13 -16.42
N ASP A 83 3.41 -1.13 -17.23
CA ASP A 83 4.19 -2.29 -16.77
C ASP A 83 5.62 -1.90 -16.31
N ASP A 84 6.19 -0.82 -16.85
CA ASP A 84 7.50 -0.27 -16.47
C ASP A 84 7.49 0.46 -15.12
N GLU A 85 6.32 0.82 -14.57
CA GLU A 85 6.19 1.45 -13.25
C GLU A 85 6.16 0.42 -12.11
N LEU A 86 5.73 -0.81 -12.39
CA LEU A 86 5.54 -1.86 -11.38
C LEU A 86 6.83 -2.29 -10.65
N PRO A 87 8.02 -2.36 -11.30
CA PRO A 87 9.27 -2.57 -10.58
C PRO A 87 9.53 -1.50 -9.50
N GLY A 88 9.12 -0.25 -9.74
CA GLY A 88 9.23 0.83 -8.76
C GLY A 88 8.35 0.62 -7.54
N ILE A 89 7.12 0.11 -7.74
CA ILE A 89 6.23 -0.30 -6.64
C ILE A 89 6.86 -1.41 -5.81
N VAL A 90 7.37 -2.46 -6.45
CA VAL A 90 8.06 -3.58 -5.77
C VAL A 90 9.24 -3.07 -4.94
N ALA A 91 10.07 -2.19 -5.52
CA ALA A 91 11.19 -1.58 -4.79
C ALA A 91 10.71 -0.71 -3.61
N GLY A 92 9.58 -0.03 -3.73
CA GLY A 92 8.96 0.74 -2.65
C GLY A 92 8.58 -0.14 -1.45
N PHE A 93 7.95 -1.29 -1.69
CA PHE A 93 7.64 -2.26 -0.63
C PHE A 93 8.92 -2.80 0.04
N GLY A 94 9.95 -3.12 -0.76
CA GLY A 94 11.24 -3.56 -0.22
C GLY A 94 11.89 -2.53 0.70
N LYS A 95 11.94 -1.25 0.29
CA LYS A 95 12.43 -0.15 1.13
C LYS A 95 11.61 0.05 2.40
N ALA A 96 10.29 -0.10 2.32
CA ALA A 96 9.43 -0.02 3.50
C ALA A 96 9.72 -1.17 4.47
N ALA A 97 10.01 -2.38 3.97
CA ALA A 97 10.39 -3.52 4.81
C ALA A 97 11.77 -3.33 5.47
N GLU A 98 12.75 -2.79 4.74
CA GLU A 98 14.04 -2.41 5.32
C GLU A 98 13.89 -1.38 6.45
N LYS A 99 13.04 -0.37 6.24
CA LYS A 99 12.73 0.63 7.25
C LYS A 99 11.97 0.05 8.43
N ALA A 100 11.05 -0.88 8.21
CA ALA A 100 10.34 -1.58 9.29
C ALA A 100 11.32 -2.38 10.16
N LYS A 101 12.28 -3.06 9.54
CA LYS A 101 13.36 -3.74 10.25
C LYS A 101 14.22 -2.77 11.06
N ALA A 102 14.62 -1.64 10.46
CA ALA A 102 15.39 -0.59 11.15
C ALA A 102 14.61 0.01 12.33
N ALA A 103 13.28 0.13 12.20
CA ALA A 103 12.39 0.60 13.25
C ALA A 103 12.11 -0.45 14.34
N GLY A 104 12.70 -1.65 14.30
CA GLY A 104 12.55 -2.66 15.35
C GLY A 104 11.32 -3.57 15.24
N PHE A 105 10.59 -3.59 14.11
CA PHE A 105 9.50 -4.55 13.95
C PHE A 105 10.01 -5.99 13.87
N ASN A 106 9.20 -6.95 14.33
CA ASN A 106 9.54 -8.38 14.29
C ASN A 106 9.32 -9.00 12.89
N GLY A 107 8.61 -8.30 12.03
CA GLY A 107 8.38 -8.67 10.65
C GLY A 107 7.45 -7.69 9.98
N VAL A 108 7.11 -8.00 8.73
CA VAL A 108 6.18 -7.21 7.92
C VAL A 108 5.04 -8.10 7.44
N GLU A 109 3.87 -7.51 7.35
CA GLU A 109 2.72 -8.10 6.67
C GLU A 109 2.46 -7.31 5.38
N VAL A 110 2.40 -7.98 4.24
CA VAL A 110 2.09 -7.33 2.96
C VAL A 110 0.57 -7.27 2.81
N HIS A 111 0.00 -6.06 2.73
CA HIS A 111 -1.44 -5.90 2.61
C HIS A 111 -1.94 -6.22 1.19
N GLY A 112 -2.30 -7.48 0.99
CA GLY A 112 -2.83 -8.04 -0.26
C GLY A 112 -4.35 -8.15 -0.34
N ALA A 113 -5.10 -7.37 0.43
CA ALA A 113 -6.54 -7.57 0.65
C ALA A 113 -7.34 -6.26 0.61
N ASN A 114 -8.65 -6.36 0.87
CA ASN A 114 -9.58 -5.25 1.08
C ASN A 114 -9.66 -4.23 -0.07
N GLY A 115 -9.36 -4.65 -1.30
CA GLY A 115 -9.47 -3.80 -2.48
C GLY A 115 -8.36 -2.76 -2.65
N TYR A 116 -7.24 -2.86 -1.92
CA TYR A 116 -6.03 -2.05 -2.14
C TYR A 116 -5.18 -2.58 -3.30
N LEU A 117 -4.14 -1.86 -3.71
CA LEU A 117 -3.44 -2.05 -4.99
C LEU A 117 -3.15 -3.53 -5.35
N LEU A 118 -2.64 -4.32 -4.41
CA LEU A 118 -2.31 -5.71 -4.68
C LEU A 118 -3.55 -6.58 -4.91
N ASP A 119 -4.62 -6.34 -4.15
CA ASP A 119 -5.92 -6.99 -4.34
C ASP A 119 -6.60 -6.48 -5.63
N GLU A 120 -6.40 -5.20 -5.98
CA GLU A 120 -6.88 -4.65 -7.25
C GLU A 120 -6.29 -5.40 -8.44
N PHE A 121 -4.98 -5.69 -8.42
CA PHE A 121 -4.33 -6.51 -9.45
C PHE A 121 -4.82 -7.96 -9.42
N LEU A 122 -5.12 -8.50 -8.23
CA LEU A 122 -5.54 -9.89 -8.07
C LEU A 122 -6.97 -10.14 -8.60
N ARG A 123 -7.92 -9.22 -8.42
CA ARG A 123 -9.34 -9.40 -8.79
C ARG A 123 -9.63 -8.99 -10.24
N ASP A 124 -10.45 -9.76 -10.95
CA ASP A 124 -10.81 -9.53 -12.36
C ASP A 124 -11.81 -8.38 -12.54
N GLY A 125 -12.64 -8.11 -11.54
CA GLY A 125 -13.52 -6.93 -11.53
C GLY A 125 -12.77 -5.59 -11.55
N SER A 126 -11.58 -5.52 -10.96
CA SER A 126 -10.72 -4.33 -10.94
C SER A 126 -9.58 -4.38 -11.97
N ASN A 127 -9.09 -5.57 -12.30
CA ASN A 127 -8.00 -5.78 -13.25
C ASN A 127 -8.50 -6.45 -14.53
N GLN A 128 -8.85 -5.62 -15.49
CA GLN A 128 -9.23 -6.02 -16.86
C GLN A 128 -8.05 -5.92 -17.85
N ARG A 129 -6.79 -5.93 -17.38
CA ARG A 129 -5.60 -5.90 -18.25
C ARG A 129 -5.48 -7.22 -19.03
N THR A 130 -4.89 -7.15 -20.22
CA THR A 130 -4.62 -8.33 -21.09
C THR A 130 -3.13 -8.72 -21.14
N GLY A 131 -2.25 -7.87 -20.61
CA GLY A 131 -0.80 -8.05 -20.63
C GLY A 131 -0.23 -8.96 -19.54
N ARG A 132 1.04 -8.76 -19.19
CA ARG A 132 1.81 -9.62 -18.26
C ARG A 132 1.21 -9.69 -16.85
N TYR A 133 0.45 -8.66 -16.48
CA TYR A 133 -0.16 -8.48 -15.17
C TYR A 133 -1.70 -8.60 -15.18
N GLY A 134 -2.31 -9.22 -16.19
CA GLY A 134 -3.77 -9.39 -16.25
C GLY A 134 -4.24 -10.62 -17.02
N GLY A 135 -5.56 -10.81 -17.04
CA GLY A 135 -6.22 -11.99 -17.61
C GLY A 135 -6.20 -13.18 -16.64
N SER A 136 -5.38 -14.20 -16.96
CA SER A 136 -5.27 -15.42 -16.14
C SER A 136 -4.93 -15.13 -14.67
N VAL A 137 -5.36 -16.00 -13.76
CA VAL A 137 -5.07 -15.89 -12.31
C VAL A 137 -3.56 -15.75 -12.04
N GLU A 138 -2.72 -16.52 -12.72
CA GLU A 138 -1.25 -16.44 -12.56
C GLU A 138 -0.71 -15.03 -12.88
N ARG A 139 -1.16 -14.44 -14.00
CA ARG A 139 -0.73 -13.09 -14.41
C ARG A 139 -1.26 -12.02 -13.45
N ARG A 140 -2.50 -12.15 -12.95
CA ARG A 140 -3.06 -11.24 -11.93
C ARG A 140 -2.31 -11.32 -10.60
N ALA A 141 -1.91 -12.52 -10.17
CA ALA A 141 -1.12 -12.74 -8.95
C ALA A 141 0.36 -12.33 -9.08
N ARG A 142 0.86 -12.08 -10.30
CA ARG A 142 2.28 -11.84 -10.58
C ARG A 142 2.89 -10.68 -9.79
N LEU A 143 2.13 -9.60 -9.56
CA LEU A 143 2.65 -8.46 -8.79
C LEU A 143 2.94 -8.87 -7.34
N MET A 144 2.02 -9.63 -6.73
CA MET A 144 2.19 -10.14 -5.37
C MET A 144 3.36 -11.14 -5.29
N GLN A 145 3.49 -12.05 -6.26
CA GLN A 145 4.62 -12.98 -6.31
C GLN A 145 5.97 -12.26 -6.33
N ARG A 146 6.09 -11.19 -7.11
CA ARG A 146 7.31 -10.36 -7.18
C ARG A 146 7.68 -9.68 -5.88
N LEU A 147 6.72 -9.44 -4.98
CA LEU A 147 7.00 -8.88 -3.66
C LEU A 147 7.60 -9.94 -2.73
N SER A 148 7.18 -11.19 -2.84
CA SER A 148 7.68 -12.30 -2.00
C SER A 148 9.09 -12.77 -2.37
N GLU A 149 9.59 -12.39 -3.54
CA GLU A 149 10.93 -12.75 -4.05
C GLU A 149 12.03 -11.74 -3.63
N LYS A 150 11.67 -10.68 -2.88
CA LYS A 150 12.56 -9.60 -2.43
C LYS A 150 12.76 -9.63 -0.92
#